data_AF-A0AAD6WXN7-F1
#
_entry.id   AF-A0AAD6WXN7-F1
#
_cell.length_a   1.000
_cell.length_b   1.000
_cell.length_c   1.000
_cell.angle_alpha   90.00
_cell.angle_beta   90.00
_cell.angle_gamma   90.00
#
_symmetry.space_group_name_H-M   'P 1'
#
loop_
_entity.id
_entity.type
_entity.pdbx_description
1 polymer ?
#
loop_
_entity_poly.entity_id
_entity_poly.type
_entity_poly.pdbx_seq_one_letter_code
_entity_poly.pdbx_strand_id
1 'polypeptide(L)'
;MALLYNHLRDARIEWNRHQPQGGETEDEAEARAAAYNEKRRLKTVQSSRKSNKLNMRKKVAQKMVKLCFAKKDEEGVAAWTWFLKLLTELGNAGMSSEESEVGDMPTNSGALASVVVFAIRRCPWRLAMVNKYMEQIDEAALVVLTSGHSKHARVRTEQESEKFPPSGLPRAMYNPAWLTVQKTFLPDIEEILNFSEGSFTMMEVEVVIPGVN
;
A
#
# COMPACT_ATOMS: atom_id res chain seq x y z
N MET A 1 2.96 8.28 -36.13
CA MET A 1 1.55 7.93 -36.44
C MET A 1 0.80 7.30 -35.25
N ALA A 2 1.33 6.27 -34.56
CA ALA A 2 0.63 5.61 -33.45
C ALA A 2 0.34 6.50 -32.22
N LEU A 3 1.27 7.40 -31.85
CA LEU A 3 1.09 8.29 -30.70
C LEU A 3 -0.05 9.32 -30.91
N LEU A 4 -0.14 9.89 -32.12
CA LEU A 4 -1.20 10.85 -32.48
C LEU A 4 -2.59 10.21 -32.42
N TYR A 5 -2.70 8.96 -32.90
CA TYR A 5 -3.95 8.19 -32.86
C TYR A 5 -4.42 7.93 -31.43
N ASN A 6 -3.51 7.57 -30.52
CA ASN A 6 -3.85 7.38 -29.10
C ASN A 6 -4.32 8.68 -28.45
N HIS A 7 -3.65 9.80 -28.71
CA HIS A 7 -4.08 11.11 -28.20
C HIS A 7 -5.47 11.54 -28.68
N LEU A 8 -5.77 11.33 -29.97
CA LEU A 8 -7.09 11.65 -30.52
C LEU A 8 -8.19 10.73 -29.96
N ARG A 9 -7.88 9.46 -29.74
CA ARG A 9 -8.80 8.51 -29.09
C ARG A 9 -9.09 8.93 -27.65
N ASP A 10 -8.08 9.28 -26.89
CA ASP A 10 -8.23 9.72 -25.49
C ASP A 10 -9.01 11.02 -25.40
N ALA A 11 -8.70 11.99 -26.28
CA ALA A 11 -9.44 13.25 -26.36
C ALA A 11 -10.92 13.03 -26.69
N ARG A 12 -11.24 12.10 -27.59
CA ARG A 12 -12.63 11.74 -27.92
C ARG A 12 -13.37 11.06 -26.76
N ILE A 13 -12.68 10.21 -26.00
CA ILE A 13 -13.25 9.56 -24.82
C ILE A 13 -13.55 10.60 -23.73
N GLU A 14 -12.63 11.53 -23.47
CA GLU A 14 -12.87 12.62 -22.53
C GLU A 14 -14.00 13.53 -23.02
N TRP A 15 -13.98 13.95 -24.30
CA TRP A 15 -15.06 14.76 -24.88
C TRP A 15 -16.43 14.13 -24.68
N ASN A 16 -16.59 12.85 -25.04
CA ASN A 16 -17.85 12.12 -24.88
C ASN A 16 -18.29 11.99 -23.41
N ARG A 17 -17.35 12.03 -22.46
CA ARG A 17 -17.67 11.95 -21.02
C ARG A 17 -18.29 13.25 -20.51
N HIS A 18 -17.88 14.38 -21.07
CA HIS A 18 -18.43 15.71 -20.78
C HIS A 18 -19.75 15.99 -21.50
N GLN A 19 -20.17 15.16 -22.46
CA GLN A 19 -21.46 15.32 -23.12
C GLN A 19 -22.62 14.84 -22.20
N PRO A 20 -23.76 15.55 -22.20
CA PRO A 20 -24.97 15.11 -21.49
C PRO A 20 -25.49 13.77 -22.00
N GLN A 21 -26.03 12.96 -21.08
CA GLN A 21 -26.62 11.65 -21.41
C GLN A 21 -28.04 11.53 -20.86
N GLY A 22 -28.98 11.07 -21.69
CA GLY A 22 -30.30 10.64 -21.20
C GLY A 22 -31.12 11.73 -20.50
N GLY A 23 -31.18 12.94 -21.05
CA GLY A 23 -31.96 14.06 -20.49
C GLY A 23 -31.26 14.84 -19.36
N GLU A 24 -30.02 14.47 -19.03
CA GLU A 24 -29.12 15.22 -18.16
C GLU A 24 -28.91 16.66 -18.69
N THR A 25 -28.81 17.61 -17.77
CA THR A 25 -28.43 19.01 -18.06
C THR A 25 -26.92 19.13 -18.30
N GLU A 26 -26.46 20.25 -18.87
CA GLU A 26 -25.03 20.49 -19.05
C GLU A 26 -24.27 20.50 -17.71
N ASP A 27 -24.82 21.14 -16.68
CA ASP A 27 -24.22 21.19 -15.33
C ASP A 27 -24.08 19.80 -14.70
N GLU A 28 -25.08 18.92 -14.86
CA GLU A 28 -25.02 17.55 -14.36
C GLU A 28 -23.96 16.72 -15.11
N ALA A 29 -23.84 16.91 -16.42
CA ALA A 29 -22.83 16.24 -17.24
C ALA A 29 -21.41 16.65 -16.84
N GLU A 30 -21.20 17.94 -16.56
CA GLU A 30 -19.94 18.46 -16.02
C GLU A 30 -19.64 17.90 -14.64
N ALA A 31 -20.62 17.88 -13.73
CA ALA A 31 -20.46 17.32 -12.39
C ALA A 31 -20.10 15.83 -12.44
N ARG A 32 -20.74 15.05 -13.33
CA ARG A 32 -20.43 13.63 -13.56
C ARG A 32 -19.01 13.44 -14.09
N ALA A 33 -18.59 14.24 -15.06
CA ALA A 33 -17.23 14.19 -15.61
C ALA A 33 -16.17 14.59 -14.56
N ALA A 34 -16.43 15.63 -13.78
CA ALA A 34 -15.58 16.07 -12.68
C ALA A 34 -15.44 14.98 -11.59
N ALA A 35 -16.56 14.38 -11.16
CA ALA A 35 -16.55 13.28 -10.20
C ALA A 35 -15.78 12.06 -10.71
N TYR A 36 -15.89 11.74 -12.01
CA TYR A 36 -15.10 10.68 -12.63
C TYR A 36 -13.59 10.99 -12.62
N ASN A 37 -13.22 12.21 -13.03
CA ASN A 37 -11.82 12.65 -13.08
C ASN A 37 -11.19 12.67 -11.69
N GLU A 38 -11.92 13.12 -10.68
CA GLU A 38 -11.46 13.08 -9.30
C GLU A 38 -11.27 11.63 -8.81
N LYS A 39 -12.23 10.73 -9.05
CA LYS A 39 -12.07 9.29 -8.75
C LYS A 39 -10.85 8.69 -9.43
N ARG A 40 -10.59 9.03 -10.69
CA ARG A 40 -9.41 8.57 -11.46
C ARG A 40 -8.11 9.13 -10.88
N ARG A 41 -8.08 10.41 -10.54
CA ARG A 41 -6.93 11.09 -9.92
C ARG A 41 -6.59 10.44 -8.58
N LEU A 42 -7.58 10.24 -7.71
CA LEU A 42 -7.41 9.59 -6.42
C LEU A 42 -6.86 8.16 -6.55
N LYS A 43 -7.40 7.36 -7.48
CA LYS A 43 -6.86 6.01 -7.78
C LYS A 43 -5.40 6.06 -8.21
N THR A 44 -5.03 7.01 -9.08
CA THR A 44 -3.66 7.19 -9.57
C THR A 44 -2.71 7.57 -8.44
N VAL A 45 -3.11 8.54 -7.60
CA VAL A 45 -2.35 8.96 -6.43
C VAL A 45 -2.15 7.79 -5.46
N GLN A 46 -3.20 7.03 -5.15
CA GLN A 46 -3.11 5.86 -4.28
C GLN A 46 -2.17 4.78 -4.84
N SER A 47 -2.22 4.51 -6.15
CA SER A 47 -1.33 3.56 -6.80
C SER A 47 0.14 3.99 -6.70
N SER A 48 0.42 5.25 -7.00
CA SER A 48 1.77 5.84 -6.89
C SER A 48 2.30 5.76 -5.46
N ARG A 49 1.47 6.09 -4.46
CA ARG A 49 1.83 5.96 -3.03
C ARG A 49 2.21 4.53 -2.66
N LYS A 50 1.43 3.54 -3.09
CA LYS A 50 1.72 2.12 -2.85
C LYS A 50 3.04 1.70 -3.49
N SER A 51 3.29 2.11 -4.72
CA SER A 51 4.56 1.83 -5.40
C SER A 51 5.74 2.46 -4.69
N ASN A 52 5.63 3.72 -4.29
CA ASN A 52 6.67 4.41 -3.52
C ASN A 52 6.93 3.73 -2.17
N LYS A 53 5.88 3.30 -1.46
CA LYS A 53 5.99 2.56 -0.20
C LYS A 53 6.72 1.22 -0.40
N LEU A 54 6.33 0.44 -1.40
CA LEU A 54 7.00 -0.82 -1.73
C LEU A 54 8.47 -0.61 -2.05
N ASN A 55 8.77 0.36 -2.93
CA ASN A 55 10.14 0.66 -3.35
C ASN A 55 11.01 1.12 -2.19
N MET A 56 10.45 1.95 -1.29
CA MET A 56 11.13 2.37 -0.07
C MET A 56 11.47 1.17 0.81
N ARG A 57 10.49 0.30 1.09
CA ARG A 57 10.70 -0.90 1.92
C ARG A 57 11.72 -1.86 1.31
N LYS A 58 11.69 -2.07 0.00
CA LYS A 58 12.70 -2.87 -0.71
C LYS A 58 14.10 -2.25 -0.57
N LYS A 59 14.20 -0.92 -0.72
CA LYS A 59 15.46 -0.19 -0.53
C LYS A 59 16.00 -0.31 0.90
N VAL A 60 15.13 -0.24 1.90
CA VAL A 60 15.50 -0.44 3.31
C VAL A 60 16.03 -1.85 3.53
N ALA A 61 15.28 -2.88 3.14
CA ALA A 61 15.71 -4.25 3.33
C ALA A 61 17.02 -4.57 2.58
N GLN A 62 17.22 -4.05 1.37
CA GLN A 62 18.51 -4.15 0.65
C GLN A 62 19.67 -3.50 1.40
N LYS A 63 19.45 -2.33 2.03
CA LYS A 63 20.47 -1.67 2.85
C LYS A 63 20.77 -2.45 4.12
N MET A 64 19.74 -3.02 4.76
CA MET A 64 19.91 -3.82 5.97
C MET A 64 20.67 -5.11 5.70
N VAL A 65 20.41 -5.81 4.58
CA VAL A 65 21.23 -6.95 4.14
C VAL A 65 22.71 -6.57 4.08
N LYS A 66 23.04 -5.43 3.45
CA LYS A 66 24.42 -4.94 3.35
C LYS A 66 25.02 -4.61 4.73
N LEU A 67 24.22 -4.04 5.63
CA LEU A 67 24.65 -3.69 6.99
C LEU A 67 24.93 -4.95 7.83
N CYS A 68 24.01 -5.92 7.85
CA CYS A 68 24.19 -7.19 8.55
C CYS A 68 25.40 -7.96 7.98
N PHE A 69 25.56 -7.98 6.65
CA PHE A 69 26.72 -8.58 5.99
C PHE A 69 28.04 -7.93 6.45
N ALA A 70 28.11 -6.61 6.51
CA ALA A 70 29.28 -5.89 7.00
C ALA A 70 29.59 -6.17 8.47
N LYS A 71 28.56 -6.45 9.28
CA LYS A 71 28.68 -6.83 10.70
C LYS A 71 28.92 -8.33 10.93
N LYS A 72 28.99 -9.15 9.87
CA LYS A 72 29.06 -10.62 9.95
C LYS A 72 27.90 -11.25 10.71
N ASP A 73 26.72 -10.63 10.62
CA ASP A 73 25.47 -11.14 11.17
C ASP A 73 24.73 -11.96 10.12
N GLU A 74 24.97 -13.27 10.10
CA GLU A 74 24.41 -14.20 9.12
C GLU A 74 22.88 -14.36 9.27
N GLU A 75 22.38 -14.38 10.50
CA GLU A 75 20.95 -14.48 10.80
C GLU A 75 20.20 -13.24 10.30
N GLY A 76 20.75 -12.04 10.53
CA GLY A 76 20.20 -10.80 9.99
C GLY A 76 20.20 -10.78 8.46
N VAL A 77 21.27 -11.24 7.82
CA VAL A 77 21.32 -11.35 6.35
C VAL A 77 20.20 -12.26 5.84
N ALA A 78 19.99 -13.43 6.46
CA ALA A 78 18.92 -14.35 6.09
C ALA A 78 17.53 -13.71 6.27
N ALA A 79 17.29 -13.06 7.41
CA ALA A 79 16.03 -12.39 7.73
C ALA A 79 15.69 -11.25 6.75
N TRP A 80 16.62 -10.33 6.50
CA TRP A 80 16.38 -9.20 5.59
C TRP A 80 16.26 -9.64 4.13
N THR A 81 16.94 -10.72 3.74
CA THR A 81 16.76 -11.35 2.43
C THR A 81 15.37 -11.98 2.31
N TRP A 82 14.88 -12.62 3.37
CA TRP A 82 13.52 -13.13 3.43
C TRP A 82 12.47 -12.00 3.33
N PHE A 83 12.68 -10.86 4.00
CA PHE A 83 11.82 -9.68 3.82
C PHE A 83 11.80 -9.16 2.38
N LEU A 84 12.91 -9.21 1.65
CA LEU A 84 12.93 -8.85 0.23
C LEU A 84 12.08 -9.80 -0.62
N LYS A 85 12.12 -11.09 -0.31
CA LYS A 85 11.25 -12.09 -0.95
C LYS A 85 9.78 -11.79 -0.64
N LEU A 86 9.44 -11.61 0.64
CA LEU A 86 8.09 -11.23 1.09
C LEU A 86 7.55 -9.99 0.35
N LEU A 87 8.34 -8.92 0.28
CA LEU A 87 7.96 -7.68 -0.41
C LEU A 87 7.77 -7.90 -1.92
N THR A 88 8.53 -8.81 -2.51
CA THR A 88 8.44 -9.10 -3.95
C THR A 88 7.17 -9.87 -4.27
N GLU A 89 6.83 -10.88 -3.46
CA GLU A 89 5.57 -11.63 -3.58
C GLU A 89 4.35 -10.72 -3.36
N LEU A 90 4.34 -9.89 -2.31
CA LEU A 90 3.21 -9.01 -2.00
C LEU A 90 2.95 -7.92 -3.05
N GLY A 91 4.01 -7.42 -3.68
CA GLY A 91 3.95 -6.37 -4.68
C GLY A 91 3.24 -5.09 -4.19
N ASN A 92 2.74 -4.30 -5.13
CA ASN A 92 2.06 -3.03 -4.83
C ASN A 92 0.71 -3.27 -4.16
N ALA A 93 0.03 -4.35 -4.52
CA ALA A 93 -1.31 -4.64 -4.02
C ALA A 93 -1.31 -5.01 -2.53
N GLY A 94 -0.25 -5.67 -2.05
CA GLY A 94 -0.05 -5.97 -0.63
C GLY A 94 0.35 -4.78 0.24
N MET A 95 0.56 -3.59 -0.34
CA MET A 95 0.82 -2.36 0.41
C MET A 95 -0.49 -1.74 0.91
N SER A 96 -0.48 -1.28 2.18
CA SER A 96 -1.63 -0.59 2.77
C SER A 96 -1.93 0.72 2.05
N SER A 97 -3.22 1.01 1.89
CA SER A 97 -3.68 2.29 1.37
C SER A 97 -3.44 3.39 2.41
N GLU A 98 -3.01 4.56 1.94
CA GLU A 98 -2.89 5.78 2.73
C GLU A 98 -3.83 6.83 2.15
N GLU A 99 -4.80 7.26 2.95
CA GLU A 99 -5.63 8.42 2.64
C GLU A 99 -5.06 9.64 3.38
N SER A 100 -5.09 10.79 2.70
CA SER A 100 -4.66 12.05 3.30
C SER A 100 -5.88 12.64 4.01
N GLU A 101 -5.76 12.82 5.31
CA GLU A 101 -6.77 13.45 6.14
C GLU A 101 -6.17 14.71 6.77
N VAL A 102 -7.01 15.66 7.14
CA VAL A 102 -6.58 16.80 7.96
C VAL A 102 -6.83 16.39 9.40
N GLY A 103 -5.77 16.32 10.21
CA GLY A 103 -5.84 15.99 11.62
C GLY A 103 -5.28 17.12 12.46
N ASP A 104 -5.86 17.34 13.62
CA ASP A 104 -5.35 18.33 14.56
C ASP A 104 -4.21 17.73 15.38
N MET A 105 -3.03 18.32 15.28
CA MET A 105 -1.85 17.93 16.04
C MET A 105 -1.44 19.06 17.00
N PRO A 106 -1.12 18.73 18.27
CA PRO A 106 -0.63 19.73 19.21
C PRO A 106 0.71 20.28 18.73
N THR A 107 0.80 21.60 18.66
CA THR A 107 2.05 22.34 18.42
C THR A 107 2.83 22.48 19.72
N ASN A 108 4.12 22.85 19.62
CA ASN A 108 4.98 23.08 20.78
C ASN A 108 4.44 24.17 21.74
N SER A 109 3.49 25.00 21.31
CA SER A 109 2.80 26.00 22.14
C SER A 109 1.51 25.47 22.79
N GLY A 110 1.16 24.19 22.61
CA GLY A 110 -0.07 23.59 23.11
C GLY A 110 -1.32 23.87 22.27
N ALA A 111 -1.21 24.69 21.21
CA ALA A 111 -2.31 24.95 20.28
C ALA A 111 -2.46 23.79 19.27
N LEU A 112 -3.68 23.43 18.90
CA LEU A 112 -3.93 22.47 17.83
C LEU A 112 -3.70 23.15 16.48
N ALA A 113 -2.79 22.60 15.67
CA ALA A 113 -2.65 22.96 14.28
C ALA A 113 -3.24 21.85 13.40
N SER A 114 -4.06 22.23 12.44
CA SER A 114 -4.55 21.32 11.42
C SER A 114 -3.39 20.96 10.48
N VAL A 115 -2.90 19.74 10.59
CA VAL A 115 -1.81 19.20 9.80
C VAL A 115 -2.34 18.08 8.91
N VAL A 116 -1.83 17.98 7.69
CA VAL A 116 -2.13 16.82 6.83
C VAL A 116 -1.50 15.58 7.46
N VAL A 117 -2.35 14.65 7.89
CA VAL A 117 -1.99 13.33 8.40
C VAL A 117 -2.31 12.27 7.34
N PHE A 118 -1.53 11.19 7.33
CA PHE A 118 -1.84 10.03 6.50
C PHE A 118 -2.48 8.95 7.35
N ALA A 119 -3.76 8.68 7.11
CA ALA A 119 -4.51 7.59 7.71
C ALA A 119 -4.13 6.27 7.02
N ILE A 120 -3.51 5.37 7.78
CA ILE A 120 -3.16 4.02 7.32
C ILE A 120 -4.32 3.08 7.65
N ARG A 121 -5.07 2.67 6.63
CA ARG A 121 -6.13 1.65 6.78
C ARG A 121 -5.55 0.24 6.94
N ARG A 122 -6.19 -0.58 7.76
CA ARG A 122 -5.83 -1.99 7.98
C ARG A 122 -6.23 -2.85 6.78
N CYS A 123 -5.42 -3.85 6.43
CA CYS A 123 -5.77 -4.83 5.39
C CYS A 123 -6.28 -6.11 6.08
N PRO A 124 -7.60 -6.30 6.23
CA PRO A 124 -8.15 -7.39 7.05
C PRO A 124 -7.83 -8.79 6.50
N TRP A 125 -7.67 -8.88 5.17
CA TRP A 125 -7.28 -10.10 4.48
C TRP A 125 -5.83 -10.51 4.76
N ARG A 126 -4.97 -9.59 5.17
CA ARG A 126 -3.52 -9.84 5.31
C ARG A 126 -3.23 -10.47 6.67
N LEU A 127 -2.43 -11.53 6.68
CA LEU A 127 -2.03 -12.19 7.92
C LEU A 127 -1.37 -11.18 8.90
N ALA A 128 -1.76 -11.22 10.17
CA ALA A 128 -1.28 -10.27 11.19
C ALA A 128 0.25 -10.23 11.31
N MET A 129 0.91 -11.37 11.14
CA MET A 129 2.36 -11.48 11.15
C MET A 129 3.03 -10.67 10.02
N VAL A 130 2.40 -10.59 8.85
CA VAL A 130 2.87 -9.74 7.75
C VAL A 130 2.81 -8.26 8.12
N ASN A 131 1.84 -7.82 8.93
CA ASN A 131 1.81 -6.45 9.43
C ASN A 131 3.03 -6.15 10.31
N LYS A 132 3.40 -7.09 11.19
CA LYS A 132 4.58 -6.97 12.06
C LYS A 132 5.88 -6.85 11.26
N TYR A 133 6.05 -7.64 10.20
CA TYR A 133 7.25 -7.50 9.35
C TYR A 133 7.30 -6.13 8.65
N MET A 134 6.15 -5.62 8.20
CA MET A 134 6.11 -4.29 7.58
C MET A 134 6.47 -3.18 8.57
N GLU A 135 6.12 -3.35 9.85
CA GLU A 135 6.53 -2.47 10.94
C GLU A 135 8.04 -2.49 11.15
N GLN A 136 8.63 -3.67 11.30
CA GLN A 136 10.08 -3.83 11.47
C GLN A 136 10.86 -3.19 10.31
N ILE A 137 10.38 -3.33 9.07
CA ILE A 137 11.00 -2.67 7.90
C ILE A 137 10.86 -1.15 7.99
N ASP A 138 9.69 -0.64 8.37
CA ASP A 138 9.45 0.80 8.49
C ASP A 138 10.27 1.42 9.64
N GLU A 139 10.51 0.68 10.73
CA GLU A 139 11.39 1.08 11.84
C GLU A 139 12.86 1.11 11.43
N ALA A 140 13.34 0.06 10.75
CA ALA A 140 14.72 0.01 10.25
C ALA A 140 15.01 1.15 9.25
N ALA A 141 13.98 1.68 8.58
CA ALA A 141 14.11 2.83 7.70
C ALA A 141 14.67 4.06 8.43
N LEU A 142 14.46 4.21 9.74
CA LEU A 142 14.99 5.30 10.55
C LEU A 142 16.52 5.23 10.68
N VAL A 143 17.08 4.02 10.65
CA VAL A 143 18.53 3.79 10.77
C VAL A 143 19.23 3.97 9.44
N VAL A 144 18.66 3.45 8.34
CA VAL A 144 19.36 3.37 7.06
C VAL A 144 19.01 4.46 6.04
N LEU A 145 17.96 5.23 6.28
CA LEU A 145 17.57 6.35 5.41
C LEU A 145 17.85 7.67 6.10
N THR A 146 18.72 8.48 5.49
CA THR A 146 18.91 9.88 5.85
C THR A 146 17.63 10.65 5.56
N SER A 147 16.95 11.13 6.61
CA SER A 147 15.72 11.90 6.48
C SER A 147 16.04 13.38 6.25
N GLY A 148 15.92 13.86 5.01
CA GLY A 148 16.15 15.28 4.67
C GLY A 148 14.95 16.21 4.92
N HIS A 149 13.74 15.66 5.08
CA HIS A 149 12.50 16.44 5.26
C HIS A 149 11.64 15.87 6.39
N SER A 150 10.86 16.75 7.04
CA SER A 150 9.88 16.29 8.04
C SER A 150 8.86 15.39 7.34
N LYS A 151 8.70 14.18 7.87
CA LYS A 151 7.67 13.27 7.38
C LYS A 151 6.35 13.76 7.94
N HIS A 152 5.34 13.95 7.08
CA HIS A 152 3.97 14.10 7.56
C HIS A 152 3.62 12.99 8.55
N ALA A 153 2.89 13.34 9.60
CA ALA A 153 2.48 12.37 10.60
C ALA A 153 1.62 11.27 9.93
N ARG A 154 1.88 10.03 10.32
CA ARG A 154 1.11 8.87 9.89
C ARG A 154 0.33 8.35 11.08
N VAL A 155 -0.98 8.30 10.97
CA VAL A 155 -1.87 7.81 12.01
C VAL A 155 -2.46 6.49 11.54
N ARG A 156 -2.33 5.45 12.36
CA ARG A 156 -2.98 4.16 12.09
C ARG A 156 -4.43 4.29 12.54
N THR A 157 -5.35 4.01 11.64
CA THR A 157 -6.78 4.04 11.94
C THR A 157 -7.28 2.62 12.21
N GLU A 158 -8.36 2.51 12.98
CA GLU A 158 -9.11 1.24 13.11
C GLU A 158 -9.94 0.93 11.85
N GLN A 159 -9.99 1.85 10.89
CA GLN A 159 -10.70 1.64 9.63
C GLN A 159 -10.04 0.54 8.80
N GLU A 160 -10.84 -0.42 8.40
CA GLU A 160 -10.45 -1.45 7.46
C GLU A 160 -10.46 -0.92 6.01
N SER A 161 -9.55 -1.45 5.20
CA SER A 161 -9.52 -1.16 3.78
C SER A 161 -10.63 -1.95 3.10
N GLU A 162 -11.57 -1.25 2.47
CA GLU A 162 -12.63 -1.80 1.61
C GLU A 162 -12.11 -2.43 0.29
N LYS A 163 -10.79 -2.54 0.14
CA LYS A 163 -10.20 -3.01 -1.11
C LYS A 163 -10.24 -4.52 -1.14
N PHE A 164 -10.69 -5.03 -2.28
CA PHE A 164 -10.59 -6.44 -2.57
C PHE A 164 -9.12 -6.89 -2.45
N PRO A 165 -8.86 -8.04 -1.82
CA PRO A 165 -7.51 -8.59 -1.74
C PRO A 165 -6.89 -8.80 -3.13
N PRO A 166 -5.56 -8.76 -3.25
CA PRO A 166 -4.89 -9.22 -4.45
C PRO A 166 -5.17 -10.71 -4.71
N SER A 167 -5.21 -11.09 -5.98
CA SER A 167 -5.13 -12.49 -6.42
C SER A 167 -3.67 -12.91 -6.64
N GLY A 168 -3.41 -14.22 -6.71
CA GLY A 168 -2.10 -14.77 -7.05
C GLY A 168 -1.09 -14.77 -5.89
N LEU A 169 -1.49 -14.41 -4.66
CA LEU A 169 -0.58 -14.54 -3.51
C LEU A 169 -0.61 -15.96 -2.94
N PRO A 170 0.47 -16.39 -2.26
CA PRO A 170 0.45 -17.62 -1.48
C PRO A 170 -0.64 -17.59 -0.40
N ARG A 171 -1.35 -18.71 -0.22
CA ARG A 171 -2.41 -18.87 0.80
C ARG A 171 -1.95 -18.47 2.21
N ALA A 172 -0.69 -18.73 2.55
CA ALA A 172 -0.10 -18.40 3.84
C ALA A 172 -0.10 -16.89 4.15
N MET A 173 -0.20 -16.02 3.15
CA MET A 173 -0.24 -14.56 3.36
C MET A 173 -1.63 -14.05 3.74
N TYR A 174 -2.66 -14.88 3.61
CA TYR A 174 -4.04 -14.53 3.95
C TYR A 174 -4.36 -14.89 5.39
N ASN A 175 -5.16 -14.05 6.03
CA ASN A 175 -5.72 -14.32 7.35
C ASN A 175 -6.77 -15.44 7.25
N PRO A 176 -6.58 -16.59 7.92
CA PRO A 176 -7.52 -17.70 7.84
C PRO A 176 -8.90 -17.35 8.39
N ALA A 177 -8.98 -16.54 9.45
CA ALA A 177 -10.25 -16.09 10.01
C ALA A 177 -11.03 -15.23 9.00
N TRP A 178 -10.33 -14.34 8.30
CA TRP A 178 -10.91 -13.53 7.24
C TRP A 178 -11.42 -14.39 6.08
N LEU A 179 -10.63 -15.37 5.62
CA LEU A 179 -11.05 -16.29 4.56
C LEU A 179 -12.32 -17.06 4.92
N THR A 180 -12.43 -17.54 6.16
CA THR A 180 -13.63 -18.25 6.64
C THR A 180 -14.86 -17.35 6.60
N VAL A 181 -14.75 -16.11 7.06
CA VAL A 181 -15.86 -15.14 7.00
C VAL A 181 -16.27 -14.88 5.56
N GLN A 182 -15.29 -14.69 4.67
CA GLN A 182 -15.59 -14.38 3.28
C GLN A 182 -16.23 -15.54 2.52
N LYS A 183 -15.86 -16.79 2.82
CA LYS A 183 -16.50 -17.97 2.22
C LYS A 183 -18.01 -18.02 2.44
N THR A 184 -18.50 -17.44 3.54
CA THR A 184 -19.94 -17.33 3.81
C THR A 184 -20.65 -16.44 2.80
N PHE A 185 -19.97 -15.41 2.28
CA PHE A 185 -20.54 -14.44 1.34
C PHE A 185 -20.16 -14.73 -0.12
N LEU A 186 -18.99 -15.32 -0.34
CA LEU A 186 -18.40 -15.64 -1.62
C LEU A 186 -17.81 -17.07 -1.55
N PRO A 187 -18.63 -18.10 -1.82
CA PRO A 187 -18.19 -19.49 -1.76
C PRO A 187 -16.95 -19.78 -2.61
N ASP A 188 -16.87 -19.14 -3.78
CA ASP A 188 -15.80 -19.33 -4.77
C ASP A 188 -14.58 -18.42 -4.53
N ILE A 189 -14.45 -17.82 -3.34
CA ILE A 189 -13.37 -16.85 -3.08
C ILE A 189 -11.97 -17.42 -3.27
N GLU A 190 -11.75 -18.70 -3.00
CA GLU A 190 -10.43 -19.33 -3.23
C GLU A 190 -10.08 -19.39 -4.73
N GLU A 191 -11.07 -19.60 -5.60
CA GLU A 191 -10.88 -19.59 -7.06
C GLU A 191 -10.65 -18.16 -7.55
N ILE A 192 -11.41 -17.18 -7.03
CA ILE A 192 -11.23 -15.75 -7.36
C ILE A 192 -9.84 -15.27 -6.95
N LEU A 193 -9.36 -15.70 -5.77
CA LEU A 193 -8.04 -15.35 -5.28
C LEU A 193 -6.93 -16.05 -6.05
N ASN A 194 -7.21 -17.22 -6.65
CA ASN A 194 -6.27 -18.00 -7.45
C ASN A 194 -4.90 -18.09 -6.75
N PHE A 195 -4.85 -18.75 -5.60
CA PHE A 195 -3.64 -18.81 -4.78
C PHE A 195 -2.45 -19.32 -5.60
N SER A 196 -1.29 -18.70 -5.42
CA SER A 196 -0.05 -19.22 -5.99
C SER A 196 0.29 -20.58 -5.37
N GLU A 197 0.74 -21.52 -6.20
CA GLU A 197 1.23 -22.84 -5.78
C GLU A 197 2.51 -22.76 -4.93
N GLY A 198 3.17 -21.61 -4.88
CA GLY A 198 4.37 -21.40 -4.09
C GLY A 198 4.11 -21.52 -2.58
N SER A 199 4.78 -22.46 -1.92
CA SER A 199 4.82 -22.52 -0.46
C SER A 199 5.64 -21.34 0.08
N PHE A 200 4.97 -20.38 0.71
CA PHE A 200 5.63 -19.29 1.42
C PHE A 200 5.58 -19.54 2.92
N THR A 201 6.71 -19.97 3.49
CA THR A 201 6.83 -20.21 4.92
C THR A 201 7.07 -18.90 5.65
N MET A 202 6.21 -18.59 6.63
CA MET A 202 6.40 -17.46 7.54
C MET A 202 7.59 -17.77 8.45
N MET A 203 8.49 -16.81 8.60
CA MET A 203 9.60 -16.96 9.54
C MET A 203 9.25 -16.30 10.86
N GLU A 204 9.32 -17.02 11.97
CA GLU A 204 9.31 -16.37 13.28
C GLU A 204 10.64 -15.63 13.44
N VAL A 205 10.64 -14.32 13.14
CA VAL A 205 11.84 -13.49 13.24
C VAL A 205 11.60 -12.31 14.16
N GLU A 206 12.41 -12.25 15.21
CA GLU A 206 12.69 -11.02 15.92
C GLU A 206 13.99 -10.46 15.33
N VAL A 207 13.86 -9.56 14.36
CA VAL A 207 15.04 -8.95 13.75
C VAL A 207 15.56 -7.87 14.68
N VAL A 208 16.76 -8.07 15.23
CA VAL A 208 17.47 -7.02 15.95
C VAL A 208 17.92 -5.96 14.94
N ILE A 209 17.37 -4.74 15.06
CA ILE A 209 17.77 -3.62 14.20
C ILE A 209 19.13 -3.12 14.68
N PRO A 210 20.21 -3.27 13.91
CA PRO A 210 21.54 -2.91 14.39
C PRO A 210 21.66 -1.39 14.57
N GLY A 211 21.86 -0.93 15.80
CA GLY A 211 22.03 0.49 16.13
C GLY A 211 20.84 1.15 16.84
N VAL A 212 19.79 0.38 17.17
CA VAL A 212 18.74 0.78 18.10
C VAL A 212 18.94 -0.08 19.36
N ASN A 213 19.43 0.54 20.44
CA ASN A 213 19.50 -0.07 21.78
C ASN A 213 18.21 0.20 22.53
#